data_AF-A0AAJ2EYH9-F1
#
_entry.id   AF-A0AAJ2EYH9-F1
#
_cell.length_a   1.000
_cell.length_b   1.000
_cell.length_c   1.000
_cell.angle_alpha   90.00
_cell.angle_beta   90.00
_cell.angle_gamma   90.00
#
_symmetry.space_group_name_H-M   'P 1'
#
loop_
_entity.id
_entity.type
_entity.pdbx_description
1 polymer ?
#
loop_
_entity_poly.entity_id
_entity_poly.type
_entity_poly.pdbx_seq_one_letter_code
_entity_poly.pdbx_strand_id
1 'polypeptide(L)'
;METLAPCSQVAVNDLETAQSPARFSLDFIDRLLSRCETRIGEMEDFPDMSPDLRLIHMQNVDLLVRTVVGECRHRDQIRRVQRILRFCEEHASWLQLQPVSQGAA
;
A
#
# COMPACT_ATOMS: atom_id res chain seq x y z
N MET A 1 15.59 18.60 18.02
CA MET A 1 14.14 18.54 17.78
C MET A 1 13.98 17.75 16.50
N GLU A 2 13.87 16.43 16.61
CA GLU A 2 13.69 15.55 15.45
C GLU A 2 12.31 14.92 15.55
N THR A 3 11.54 15.17 14.51
CA THR A 3 10.12 14.96 14.32
C THR A 3 9.83 13.48 14.08
N LEU A 4 8.98 12.93 14.95
CA LEU A 4 8.08 11.77 14.82
C LEU A 4 8.08 11.07 13.45
N ALA A 5 8.53 9.81 13.42
CA ALA A 5 8.04 8.83 12.45
C ALA A 5 7.14 7.83 13.19
N PRO A 6 5.81 7.97 13.14
CA PRO A 6 4.90 6.92 13.54
C PRO A 6 4.33 6.28 12.26
N CYS A 7 5.17 5.54 11.50
CA CYS A 7 4.60 4.48 10.67
C CYS A 7 4.29 3.32 11.63
N SER A 8 3.21 3.54 12.37
CA SER A 8 2.76 2.75 13.50
C SER A 8 2.62 1.30 13.08
N GLN A 9 3.37 0.42 13.75
CA GLN A 9 3.00 -0.97 13.93
C GLN A 9 1.51 -0.99 14.33
N VAL A 10 0.61 -1.29 13.38
CA VAL A 10 -0.78 -1.56 13.73
C VAL A 10 -0.74 -2.92 14.42
N ALA A 11 -0.67 -2.89 15.75
CA ALA A 11 -0.75 -4.08 16.56
C ALA A 11 -2.10 -4.74 16.27
N VAL A 12 -2.09 -6.03 15.93
CA VAL A 12 -3.29 -6.81 15.62
C VAL A 12 -4.39 -6.65 16.69
N ASN A 13 -3.98 -6.42 17.94
CA ASN A 13 -4.85 -6.22 19.09
C ASN A 13 -5.59 -4.86 19.10
N ASP A 14 -5.02 -3.81 18.51
CA ASP A 14 -5.64 -2.47 18.48
C ASP A 14 -6.71 -2.38 17.39
N LEU A 15 -6.57 -3.18 16.33
CA LEU A 15 -7.57 -3.27 15.26
C LEU A 15 -8.83 -4.04 15.69
N GLU A 16 -8.67 -5.05 16.57
CA GLU A 16 -9.80 -5.83 17.11
C GLU A 16 -10.65 -5.03 18.12
N THR A 17 -10.05 -4.09 18.85
CA THR A 17 -10.70 -3.34 19.94
C THR A 17 -11.36 -2.03 19.50
N ALA A 18 -10.94 -1.43 18.38
CA ALA A 18 -11.54 -0.23 17.80
C ALA A 18 -12.74 -0.56 16.89
N GLN A 19 -13.80 -1.21 17.42
CA GLN A 19 -14.99 -1.53 16.63
C GLN A 19 -15.89 -0.31 16.39
N SER A 20 -15.43 0.57 15.50
CA SER A 20 -16.33 1.46 14.75
C SER A 20 -17.20 0.61 13.83
N PRO A 21 -18.45 1.00 13.50
CA PRO A 21 -19.25 0.29 12.49
C PRO A 21 -18.48 0.24 11.16
N ALA A 22 -18.44 -0.94 10.53
CA ALA A 22 -17.70 -1.13 9.28
C ALA A 22 -18.24 -0.19 8.21
N ARG A 23 -17.35 0.63 7.62
CA ARG A 23 -17.75 1.58 6.57
C ARG A 23 -17.93 0.91 5.22
N PHE A 24 -17.24 -0.22 5.02
CA PHE A 24 -17.26 -0.98 3.78
C PHE A 24 -17.73 -2.41 4.01
N SER A 25 -18.34 -3.00 2.98
CA SER A 25 -18.63 -4.43 2.97
C SER A 25 -17.34 -5.24 2.84
N LEU A 26 -17.36 -6.48 3.35
CA LEU A 26 -16.22 -7.39 3.25
C LEU A 26 -15.82 -7.65 1.79
N ASP A 27 -16.80 -7.86 0.91
CA ASP A 27 -16.55 -8.04 -0.53
C ASP A 27 -15.86 -6.82 -1.17
N PHE A 28 -16.20 -5.61 -0.72
CA PHE A 28 -15.56 -4.40 -1.22
C PHE A 28 -14.10 -4.34 -0.78
N ILE A 29 -13.83 -4.63 0.49
CA ILE A 29 -12.47 -4.71 1.04
C ILE A 29 -11.65 -5.74 0.26
N ASP A 30 -12.18 -6.96 0.06
CA ASP A 30 -11.48 -8.02 -0.65
C ASP A 30 -11.19 -7.67 -2.11
N ARG A 31 -12.09 -6.96 -2.79
CA ARG A 31 -11.83 -6.45 -4.15
C ARG A 31 -10.69 -5.44 -4.17
N LEU A 32 -10.61 -4.53 -3.20
CA LEU A 32 -9.52 -3.56 -3.14
C LEU A 32 -8.18 -4.24 -2.84
N LEU A 33 -8.16 -5.21 -1.93
CA LEU A 33 -6.95 -6.01 -1.66
C LEU A 33 -6.49 -6.79 -2.89
N SER A 34 -7.42 -7.43 -3.60
CA SER A 34 -7.07 -8.15 -4.83
C SER A 34 -6.52 -7.21 -5.91
N ARG A 35 -7.06 -5.98 -6.02
CA ARG A 35 -6.50 -4.99 -6.95
C ARG A 35 -5.09 -4.56 -6.57
N CYS A 36 -4.79 -4.37 -5.28
CA CYS A 36 -3.43 -4.10 -4.82
C CYS A 36 -2.50 -5.25 -5.22
N GLU A 37 -2.88 -6.49 -4.94
CA GLU A 37 -2.08 -7.68 -5.26
C GLU A 37 -1.85 -7.84 -6.77
N THR A 38 -2.86 -7.57 -7.60
CA THR A 38 -2.68 -7.56 -9.06
C THR A 38 -1.67 -6.52 -9.51
N ARG A 39 -1.71 -5.30 -8.97
CA ARG A 39 -0.74 -4.25 -9.34
C ARG A 39 0.68 -4.57 -8.87
N ILE A 40 0.81 -5.16 -7.69
CA ILE A 40 2.09 -5.65 -7.19
C ILE A 40 2.65 -6.72 -8.13
N GLY A 41 1.83 -7.72 -8.48
CA GLY A 41 2.21 -8.76 -9.43
C GLY A 41 2.65 -8.18 -10.78
N GLU A 42 1.92 -7.21 -11.34
CA GLU A 42 2.32 -6.51 -12.56
C GLU A 42 3.69 -5.83 -12.43
N MET A 43 4.01 -5.20 -11.29
CA MET A 43 5.32 -4.57 -11.07
C MET A 43 6.45 -5.60 -10.90
N GLU A 44 6.15 -6.76 -10.32
CA GLU A 44 7.12 -7.86 -10.13
C GLU A 44 7.37 -8.65 -11.43
N ASP A 45 6.31 -8.90 -12.21
CA ASP A 45 6.36 -9.68 -13.45
C ASP A 45 6.97 -8.90 -14.63
N PHE A 46 6.93 -7.57 -14.60
CA PHE A 46 7.44 -6.69 -15.65
C PHE A 46 8.57 -5.77 -15.14
N PRO A 47 9.80 -6.28 -14.98
CA PRO A 47 10.93 -5.49 -14.45
C PRO A 47 11.30 -4.28 -15.33
N ASP A 48 11.02 -4.36 -16.63
CA ASP A 48 11.25 -3.30 -17.63
C ASP A 48 10.11 -2.26 -17.68
N MET A 49 9.16 -2.32 -16.74
CA MET A 49 8.09 -1.33 -16.61
C MET A 49 8.67 0.08 -16.47
N SER A 50 8.15 1.02 -17.27
CA SER A 50 8.62 2.41 -17.25
C SER A 50 8.46 3.04 -15.87
N PRO A 51 9.36 3.96 -15.48
CA PRO A 51 9.29 4.62 -14.18
C PRO A 51 7.93 5.30 -13.92
N ASP A 52 7.35 5.96 -14.93
CA ASP A 52 6.05 6.62 -14.82
C ASP A 52 4.91 5.63 -14.55
N LEU A 53 4.89 4.51 -15.28
CA LEU A 53 3.87 3.48 -15.09
C LEU A 53 4.00 2.82 -13.72
N ARG A 54 5.24 2.55 -13.28
CA ARG A 54 5.52 2.01 -11.94
C ARG A 54 5.08 2.97 -10.84
N LEU A 55 5.36 4.26 -10.99
CA LEU A 55 4.89 5.29 -10.06
C LEU A 55 3.36 5.30 -9.98
N ILE A 56 2.68 5.24 -11.12
CA ILE A 56 1.21 5.15 -11.16
C ILE A 56 0.73 3.92 -10.39
N HIS A 57 1.32 2.74 -10.63
CA HIS A 57 0.94 1.52 -9.92
C HIS A 57 1.19 1.64 -8.41
N MET A 58 2.34 2.17 -7.99
CA MET A 58 2.64 2.40 -6.57
C MET A 58 1.67 3.36 -5.91
N GLN A 59 1.32 4.47 -6.56
CA GLN A 59 0.32 5.41 -6.07
C GLN A 59 -1.06 4.77 -5.95
N ASN A 60 -1.44 3.91 -6.90
CA ASN A 60 -2.69 3.15 -6.83
C ASN A 60 -2.68 2.21 -5.61
N VAL A 61 -1.60 1.45 -5.41
CA VAL A 61 -1.49 0.53 -4.27
C VAL A 61 -1.55 1.28 -2.94
N ASP A 62 -0.77 2.37 -2.78
CA ASP A 62 -0.73 3.17 -1.56
C ASP A 62 -2.10 3.79 -1.22
N LEU A 63 -2.80 4.34 -2.22
CA LEU A 63 -4.15 4.88 -2.03
C LEU A 63 -5.15 3.80 -1.59
N LEU A 64 -5.16 2.66 -2.28
CA LEU A 64 -6.10 1.58 -2.02
C LEU A 64 -5.86 0.94 -0.66
N VAL A 65 -4.60 0.66 -0.29
CA VAL A 65 -4.29 0.03 0.99
C VAL A 65 -4.60 0.95 2.17
N ARG A 66 -4.31 2.25 2.07
CA ARG A 66 -4.70 3.24 3.11
C ARG A 66 -6.20 3.35 3.28
N THR A 67 -6.98 3.12 2.22
CA THR A 67 -8.44 3.14 2.28
C THR A 67 -9.00 1.98 3.11
N VAL A 68 -8.36 0.80 3.07
CA VAL A 68 -8.92 -0.43 3.66
C VAL A 68 -8.19 -0.93 4.91
N VAL A 69 -7.00 -0.42 5.24
CA VAL A 69 -6.20 -0.90 6.39
C VAL A 69 -6.97 -0.83 7.71
N GLY A 70 -7.70 0.26 7.95
CA GLY A 70 -8.52 0.43 9.16
C GLY A 70 -9.85 -0.32 9.14
N GLU A 71 -10.19 -0.96 8.02
CA GLU A 71 -11.48 -1.61 7.79
C GLU A 71 -11.35 -3.14 7.74
N CYS A 72 -10.12 -3.67 7.68
CA CYS A 72 -9.85 -5.11 7.67
C CYS A 72 -10.15 -5.72 9.04
N ARG A 73 -11.02 -6.74 9.07
CA ARG A 73 -11.46 -7.38 10.33
C ARG A 73 -11.08 -8.85 10.43
N HIS A 74 -10.86 -9.49 9.30
CA HIS A 74 -10.51 -10.91 9.27
C HIS A 74 -9.01 -11.10 9.20
N ARG A 75 -8.54 -12.17 9.87
CA ARG A 75 -7.11 -12.52 9.92
C ARG A 75 -6.47 -12.60 8.53
N ASP A 76 -7.19 -13.11 7.54
CA ASP A 76 -6.67 -13.22 6.17
C ASP A 76 -6.57 -11.85 5.49
N GLN A 77 -7.53 -10.95 5.67
CA GLN A 77 -7.46 -9.57 5.19
C GLN A 77 -6.29 -8.83 5.83
N ILE A 78 -6.12 -8.96 7.15
CA ILE A 78 -5.02 -8.35 7.90
C ILE A 78 -3.68 -8.85 7.37
N ARG A 79 -3.52 -10.16 7.14
CA ARG A 79 -2.30 -10.72 6.53
C ARG A 79 -2.02 -10.17 5.14
N ARG A 80 -3.05 -10.05 4.30
CA ARG A 80 -2.93 -9.49 2.94
C ARG A 80 -2.48 -8.03 3.00
N VAL A 81 -3.15 -7.20 3.81
CA VAL A 81 -2.77 -5.80 4.03
C VAL A 81 -1.34 -5.67 4.54
N GLN A 82 -0.91 -6.48 5.50
CA GLN A 82 0.46 -6.44 6.01
C GLN A 82 1.51 -6.73 4.92
N ARG A 83 1.24 -7.67 4.02
CA ARG A 83 2.13 -7.92 2.87
C ARG A 83 2.17 -6.74 1.90
N ILE A 84 1.01 -6.14 1.61
CA ILE A 84 0.91 -4.97 0.74
C ILE A 84 1.66 -3.78 1.35
N LEU A 85 1.46 -3.51 2.64
CA LEU A 85 2.16 -2.43 3.35
C LEU A 85 3.67 -2.64 3.37
N ARG A 86 4.14 -3.87 3.62
CA ARG A 86 5.56 -4.19 3.54
C ARG A 86 6.12 -3.92 2.14
N PHE A 87 5.41 -4.32 1.11
CA PHE A 87 5.81 -4.04 -0.27
C PHE A 87 5.91 -2.51 -0.50
N CYS A 88 4.94 -1.73 -0.01
CA CYS A 88 5.00 -0.27 -0.08
C CYS A 88 6.20 0.33 0.67
N GLU A 89 6.55 -0.21 1.83
CA GLU A 89 7.70 0.23 2.62
C GLU A 89 9.03 -0.08 1.92
N GLU A 90 9.19 -1.31 1.41
CA GLU A 90 10.39 -1.76 0.67
C GLU A 90 10.63 -0.92 -0.60
N HIS A 91 9.54 -0.44 -1.22
CA HIS A 91 9.55 0.29 -2.47
C HIS A 91 9.18 1.77 -2.32
N ALA A 92 9.31 2.34 -1.13
CA ALA A 92 8.92 3.73 -0.86
C ALA A 92 9.64 4.74 -1.75
N SER A 93 10.85 4.43 -2.21
CA SER A 93 11.62 5.26 -3.15
C SER A 93 10.95 5.40 -4.52
N TRP A 94 10.09 4.47 -4.92
CA TRP A 94 9.37 4.52 -6.20
C TRP A 94 8.24 5.54 -6.21
N LEU A 95 7.80 6.02 -5.05
CA LEU A 95 6.82 7.11 -4.94
C LEU A 95 7.43 8.49 -5.22
N GLN A 96 8.76 8.57 -5.28
CA GLN A 96 9.45 9.79 -5.68
C GLN A 96 9.64 9.77 -7.19
N LEU A 97 9.22 10.83 -7.87
CA LEU A 97 9.67 11.11 -9.22
C LEU A 97 11.20 11.25 -9.14
N GLN A 98 11.94 10.34 -9.78
CA GLN A 98 13.37 10.56 -9.93
C GLN A 98 13.55 11.91 -10.64
N PRO A 99 14.37 12.83 -10.11
CA PRO A 99 14.68 14.03 -10.84
C PRO A 99 15.32 13.60 -12.15
N VAL A 100 14.68 13.95 -13.27
CA VAL A 100 15.31 13.89 -14.58
C VAL A 100 16.54 14.77 -14.43
N SER A 101 17.72 14.17 -14.30
CA SER A 101 18.97 14.88 -14.46
C SER A 101 18.93 15.47 -15.87
N GLN A 102 18.56 16.75 -15.96
CA GLN A 102 18.83 17.57 -17.13
C GLN A 102 20.34 17.54 -17.33
N GLY A 103 20.80 16.62 -18.16
CA GLY A 103 22.12 16.68 -18.76
C GLY A 103 22.16 17.91 -19.66
N ALA A 104 22.51 19.05 -19.07
CA ALA A 104 23.03 20.19 -19.78
C ALA A 104 24.51 19.93 -20.06
N ALA A 105 24.85 19.61 -21.31
CA ALA A 105 26.06 20.03 -22.04
C ALA A 105 26.06 19.37 -23.43
#